data_AF-A0A521XXG4-F1
#
_entry.id   AF-A0A521XXG4-F1
#
_cell.length_a   1.000
_cell.length_b   1.000
_cell.length_c   1.000
_cell.angle_alpha   90.00
_cell.angle_beta   90.00
_cell.angle_gamma   90.00
#
_symmetry.space_group_name_H-M   'P 1'
#
loop_
_entity.id
_entity.type
_entity.pdbx_description
1 polymer ?
#
loop_
_entity_poly.entity_id
_entity_poly.type
_entity_poly.pdbx_seq_one_letter_code
_entity_poly.pdbx_strand_id
1 'polypeptide(L)'
;MTSKAVSAASLDQLTDGARALLRGAVDIHVHAAPDPFTARRTDSRALVRLSREAGMGGMVLKSHDYPTQPLAWALNDEFDGIDVYGSMALDWGVGGLNPDAVQVSLNIGARVVWMPTFDAANSRGRSGHFFSKGPGISVLDNAGKLLPACHDILDLLRAHDAVLASGHIAPDETLALL
;
A
#
# COMPACT_ATOMS: atom_id res chain seq x y z
N MET A 1 -23.75 -15.74 -12.60
CA MET A 1 -23.96 -14.32 -12.98
C MET A 1 -22.68 -13.82 -13.61
N THR A 2 -22.68 -13.69 -14.93
CA THR A 2 -21.54 -13.22 -15.71
C THR A 2 -21.29 -11.75 -15.40
N SER A 3 -20.18 -11.47 -14.71
CA SER A 3 -19.65 -10.12 -14.53
C SER A 3 -19.48 -9.50 -15.93
N LYS A 4 -20.28 -8.47 -16.25
CA LYS A 4 -19.95 -7.61 -17.38
C LYS A 4 -18.63 -6.96 -17.03
N ALA A 5 -17.56 -7.38 -17.71
CA ALA A 5 -16.30 -6.66 -17.68
C ALA A 5 -16.62 -5.20 -17.99
N VAL A 6 -16.47 -4.33 -16.99
CA VAL A 6 -16.49 -2.88 -17.20
C VAL A 6 -15.35 -2.64 -18.17
N SER A 7 -15.67 -2.26 -19.42
CA SER A 7 -14.65 -1.89 -20.41
C SER A 7 -13.73 -0.88 -19.76
N ALA A 8 -12.41 -1.10 -19.82
CA ALA A 8 -11.45 -0.14 -19.30
C ALA A 8 -11.82 1.25 -19.84
N ALA A 9 -12.13 2.19 -18.95
CA ALA A 9 -12.44 3.54 -19.34
C ALA A 9 -11.20 4.07 -20.08
N SER A 10 -11.37 4.42 -21.36
CA SER A 10 -10.30 5.07 -22.11
C SER A 10 -10.15 6.50 -21.57
N LEU A 11 -8.91 7.01 -21.51
CA LEU A 11 -8.65 8.41 -21.15
C LEU A 11 -9.44 9.38 -22.03
N ASP A 12 -9.82 8.99 -23.25
CA ASP A 12 -10.60 9.79 -24.20
C ASP A 12 -12.02 10.07 -23.70
N GLN A 13 -12.53 9.25 -22.77
CA GLN A 13 -13.87 9.39 -22.18
C GLN A 13 -13.93 10.36 -20.99
N LEU A 14 -12.78 10.87 -20.53
CA LEU A 14 -12.73 11.83 -19.43
C LEU A 14 -13.22 13.21 -19.87
N THR A 15 -14.05 13.84 -19.02
CA THR A 15 -14.41 15.26 -19.18
C THR A 15 -13.21 16.16 -18.93
N ASP A 16 -13.25 17.39 -19.45
CA ASP A 16 -12.16 18.36 -19.26
C ASP A 16 -11.90 18.67 -17.78
N GLY A 17 -12.95 18.72 -16.96
CA GLY A 17 -12.84 18.89 -15.52
C GLY A 17 -12.13 17.71 -14.84
N ALA A 18 -12.43 16.47 -15.24
CA ALA A 18 -11.73 15.29 -14.71
C ALA A 18 -10.25 15.29 -15.12
N ARG A 19 -9.93 15.62 -16.38
CA ARG A 19 -8.53 15.78 -16.83
C ARG A 19 -7.80 16.85 -16.04
N ALA A 20 -8.46 17.96 -15.72
CA ALA A 20 -7.86 19.03 -14.93
C ALA A 20 -7.49 18.59 -13.51
N LEU A 21 -8.32 17.75 -12.87
CA LEU A 21 -8.03 17.21 -11.55
C LEU A 21 -6.87 16.20 -11.55
N LEU A 22 -6.68 15.44 -12.63
CA LEU A 22 -5.60 14.46 -12.72
C LEU A 22 -4.22 15.09 -12.93
N ARG A 23 -4.15 16.29 -13.52
CA ARG A 23 -2.87 16.95 -13.80
C ARG A 23 -2.09 17.19 -12.51
N GLY A 24 -0.92 16.55 -12.40
CA GLY A 24 -0.06 16.61 -11.22
C GLY A 24 -0.59 15.88 -9.98
N ALA A 25 -1.74 15.19 -10.08
CA ALA A 25 -2.29 14.45 -8.94
C ALA A 25 -1.42 13.24 -8.59
N VAL A 26 -1.44 12.88 -7.31
CA VAL A 26 -0.76 11.69 -6.78
C VAL A 26 -1.78 10.78 -6.13
N ASP A 27 -1.85 9.52 -6.59
CA ASP A 27 -2.66 8.49 -5.92
C ASP A 27 -1.79 7.70 -4.93
N ILE A 28 -2.04 7.89 -3.63
CA ILE A 28 -1.20 7.36 -2.56
C ILE A 28 -1.55 5.92 -2.15
N HIS A 29 -2.53 5.28 -2.79
CA HIS A 29 -2.96 3.93 -2.40
C HIS A 29 -3.47 3.14 -3.60
N VAL A 30 -2.57 2.63 -4.44
CA VAL A 30 -2.95 1.88 -5.63
C VAL A 30 -2.59 0.41 -5.55
N HIS A 31 -3.57 -0.46 -5.87
CA HIS A 31 -3.35 -1.89 -6.06
C HIS A 31 -3.39 -2.24 -7.55
N ALA A 32 -2.29 -2.80 -8.06
CA ALA A 32 -2.18 -3.29 -9.43
C ALA A 32 -1.45 -4.64 -9.44
N ALA A 33 -1.56 -5.39 -10.54
CA ALA A 33 -0.83 -6.65 -10.66
C ALA A 33 0.70 -6.39 -10.69
N PRO A 34 1.53 -7.31 -10.17
CA PRO A 34 1.18 -8.64 -9.69
C PRO A 34 0.44 -8.63 -8.35
N ASP A 35 -0.50 -9.55 -8.17
CA ASP A 35 -1.17 -9.80 -6.90
C ASP A 35 -1.33 -11.32 -6.71
N PRO A 36 -0.94 -11.86 -5.54
CA PRO A 36 -0.88 -13.30 -5.36
C PRO A 36 -2.25 -13.98 -5.27
N PHE A 37 -3.31 -13.23 -4.94
CA PHE A 37 -4.59 -13.83 -4.56
C PHE A 37 -5.79 -13.30 -5.34
N THR A 38 -5.68 -12.11 -5.94
CA THR A 38 -6.78 -11.44 -6.63
C THR A 38 -6.34 -10.93 -7.99
N ALA A 39 -7.06 -11.29 -9.05
CA ALA A 39 -6.86 -10.68 -10.36
C ALA A 39 -7.14 -9.17 -10.29
N ARG A 40 -6.12 -8.36 -10.60
CA ARG A 40 -6.25 -6.89 -10.65
C ARG A 40 -6.77 -6.46 -12.02
N ARG A 41 -7.40 -5.27 -12.05
CA ARG A 41 -7.94 -4.69 -13.29
C ARG A 41 -6.86 -4.40 -14.34
N THR A 42 -5.64 -4.15 -13.89
CA THR A 42 -4.47 -3.86 -14.73
C THR A 42 -3.20 -4.23 -13.96
N ASP A 43 -2.07 -4.28 -14.66
CA ASP A 43 -0.75 -4.42 -14.08
C ASP A 43 -0.07 -3.07 -13.81
N SER A 44 0.94 -3.08 -12.94
CA SER A 44 1.61 -1.86 -12.47
C SER A 44 2.27 -1.09 -13.61
N ARG A 45 2.82 -1.78 -14.63
CA ARG A 45 3.47 -1.14 -15.77
C ARG A 45 2.46 -0.42 -16.65
N ALA A 46 1.36 -1.11 -16.99
CA ALA A 46 0.27 -0.52 -17.76
C ALA A 46 -0.40 0.65 -17.03
N LEU A 47 -0.55 0.53 -15.71
CA LEU A 47 -1.10 1.58 -14.86
C LEU A 47 -0.22 2.85 -14.84
N VAL A 48 1.09 2.69 -14.66
CA VAL A 48 2.04 3.83 -14.67
C VAL A 48 2.00 4.54 -16.01
N ARG A 49 2.04 3.78 -17.11
CA ARG A 49 1.90 4.34 -18.47
C ARG A 49 0.62 5.16 -18.64
N LEU A 50 -0.53 4.61 -18.25
CA LEU A 50 -1.83 5.31 -18.35
C LEU A 50 -1.91 6.55 -17.46
N SER A 51 -1.34 6.48 -16.25
CA SER A 51 -1.33 7.60 -15.31
C SER A 51 -0.46 8.75 -15.81
N ARG A 52 0.68 8.42 -16.42
CA ARG A 52 1.53 9.38 -17.13
C ARG A 52 0.80 10.01 -18.32
N GLU A 53 0.14 9.21 -19.16
CA GLU A 53 -0.67 9.71 -20.28
C GLU A 53 -1.82 10.61 -19.81
N ALA A 54 -2.35 10.38 -18.61
CA ALA A 54 -3.35 11.23 -17.97
C ALA A 54 -2.79 12.52 -17.35
N GLY A 55 -1.46 12.68 -17.31
CA GLY A 55 -0.76 13.83 -16.73
C GLY A 55 -0.64 13.80 -15.20
N MET A 56 -0.81 12.64 -14.56
CA MET A 56 -0.61 12.49 -13.12
C MET A 56 0.85 12.71 -12.73
N GLY A 57 1.06 13.24 -11.52
CA GLY A 57 2.39 13.50 -10.97
C GLY A 57 3.04 12.27 -10.36
N GLY A 58 2.24 11.33 -9.84
CA GLY A 58 2.81 10.12 -9.24
C GLY A 58 1.79 9.14 -8.67
N MET A 59 2.31 8.07 -8.09
CA MET A 59 1.52 7.09 -7.35
C MET A 59 2.33 6.32 -6.32
N VAL A 60 1.64 5.71 -5.36
CA VAL A 60 2.20 4.73 -4.44
C VAL A 60 1.60 3.36 -4.73
N LEU A 61 2.45 2.43 -5.19
CA LEU A 61 2.07 1.04 -5.37
C LEU A 61 1.96 0.37 -4.01
N LYS A 62 0.90 -0.41 -3.81
CA LYS A 62 0.61 -1.12 -2.56
C LYS A 62 0.21 -2.55 -2.84
N SER A 63 0.75 -3.45 -2.03
CA SER A 63 0.33 -4.85 -1.93
C SER A 63 0.04 -5.16 -0.46
N HIS A 64 -0.80 -6.16 -0.21
CA HIS A 64 -0.99 -6.71 1.14
C HIS A 64 0.14 -7.68 1.51
N ASP A 65 0.82 -8.24 0.52
CA ASP A 65 1.53 -9.51 0.70
C ASP A 65 3.05 -9.39 0.51
N TYR A 66 3.51 -8.32 -0.13
CA TYR A 66 4.92 -8.13 -0.46
C TYR A 66 5.28 -6.63 -0.56
N PRO A 67 6.56 -6.26 -0.36
CA PRO A 67 7.03 -4.90 -0.56
C PRO A 67 7.02 -4.51 -2.04
N THR A 68 6.40 -3.37 -2.38
CA THR A 68 6.29 -2.93 -3.78
C THR A 68 7.43 -2.00 -4.23
N GLN A 69 8.35 -1.63 -3.33
CA GLN A 69 9.46 -0.73 -3.68
C GLN A 69 10.41 -1.26 -4.76
N PRO A 70 10.79 -2.55 -4.80
CA PRO A 70 11.58 -3.07 -5.91
C PRO A 70 10.90 -2.89 -7.27
N LEU A 71 9.57 -3.00 -7.31
CA LEU A 71 8.78 -2.78 -8.53
C LEU A 71 8.71 -1.29 -8.90
N ALA A 72 8.48 -0.42 -7.91
CA ALA A 72 8.50 1.03 -8.13
C ALA A 72 9.86 1.52 -8.64
N TRP A 73 10.96 1.01 -8.09
CA TRP A 73 12.32 1.31 -8.55
C TRP A 73 12.50 0.96 -10.03
N ALA A 74 12.09 -0.23 -10.46
CA ALA A 74 12.19 -0.64 -11.85
C ALA A 74 11.30 0.19 -12.79
N LEU A 75 10.12 0.62 -12.32
CA LEU A 75 9.21 1.43 -13.13
C LEU A 75 9.68 2.88 -13.27
N ASN A 76 10.36 3.45 -12.27
CA ASN A 76 10.99 4.77 -12.41
C ASN A 76 12.16 4.76 -13.40
N ASP A 77 12.85 3.64 -13.56
CA ASP A 77 13.89 3.49 -14.61
C ASP A 77 13.26 3.44 -16.03
N GLU A 78 12.04 2.93 -16.13
CA GLU A 78 11.33 2.80 -17.41
C GLU A 78 10.56 4.09 -17.81
N PHE A 79 9.99 4.82 -16.86
CA PHE A 79 9.07 5.92 -17.14
C PHE A 79 9.53 7.26 -16.55
N ASP A 80 9.87 8.19 -17.44
CA ASP A 80 10.09 9.60 -17.07
C ASP A 80 8.79 10.39 -16.92
N GLY A 81 8.78 11.39 -16.03
CA GLY A 81 7.70 12.37 -15.89
C GLY A 81 6.52 11.91 -15.04
N ILE A 82 6.68 10.83 -14.27
CA ILE A 82 5.77 10.39 -13.22
C ILE A 82 6.58 9.76 -12.08
N ASP A 83 6.31 10.13 -10.83
CA ASP A 83 7.00 9.55 -9.68
C ASP A 83 6.27 8.31 -9.18
N VAL A 84 6.93 7.15 -9.20
CA VAL A 84 6.37 5.89 -8.68
C VAL A 84 7.05 5.55 -7.37
N TYR A 85 6.27 5.40 -6.30
CA TYR A 85 6.79 5.00 -5.00
C TYR A 85 6.25 3.64 -4.57
N GLY A 86 7.05 2.89 -3.84
CA GLY A 86 6.64 1.67 -3.19
C GLY A 86 6.23 1.86 -1.74
N SER A 87 5.54 0.85 -1.23
CA SER A 87 5.09 0.73 0.14
C SER A 87 5.17 -0.72 0.64
N MET A 88 4.94 -0.89 1.93
CA MET A 88 4.88 -2.19 2.60
C MET A 88 3.69 -2.24 3.53
N ALA A 89 2.90 -3.32 3.48
CA ALA A 89 1.91 -3.62 4.50
C ALA A 89 2.44 -4.69 5.46
N LEU A 90 2.28 -4.46 6.77
CA LEU A 90 2.79 -5.31 7.84
C LEU A 90 1.85 -6.49 8.14
N ASP A 91 1.44 -7.18 7.10
CA ASP A 91 0.69 -8.44 7.16
C ASP A 91 1.66 -9.64 7.18
N TRP A 92 1.14 -10.86 7.36
CA TRP A 92 1.98 -12.06 7.51
C TRP A 92 2.82 -12.39 6.27
N GLY A 93 2.47 -11.89 5.09
CA GLY A 93 3.30 -12.03 3.88
C GLY A 93 4.74 -11.52 4.05
N VAL A 94 4.94 -10.54 4.95
CA VAL A 94 6.25 -9.99 5.31
C VAL A 94 6.67 -10.30 6.76
N GLY A 95 5.91 -11.16 7.45
CA GLY A 95 6.17 -11.56 8.83
C GLY A 95 5.42 -10.74 9.90
N GLY A 96 4.44 -9.92 9.51
CA GLY A 96 3.66 -9.10 10.44
C GLY A 96 4.37 -7.79 10.83
N LEU A 97 4.27 -7.38 12.09
CA LEU A 97 4.98 -6.23 12.64
C LEU A 97 6.50 -6.51 12.70
N ASN A 98 7.16 -6.36 11.56
CA ASN A 98 8.54 -6.76 11.32
C ASN A 98 9.44 -5.53 11.04
N PRO A 99 10.18 -5.01 12.04
CA PRO A 99 11.07 -3.86 11.86
C PRO A 99 12.19 -4.09 10.85
N ASP A 100 12.71 -5.32 10.74
CA ASP A 100 13.79 -5.64 9.80
C ASP A 100 13.32 -5.52 8.34
N ALA A 101 12.11 -6.01 8.05
CA ALA A 101 11.51 -5.88 6.72
C ALA A 101 11.24 -4.41 6.37
N VAL A 102 10.79 -3.62 7.35
CA VAL A 102 10.61 -2.16 7.20
C VAL A 102 11.94 -1.49 6.89
N GLN A 103 12.98 -1.75 7.69
CA GLN A 103 14.30 -1.14 7.52
C GLN A 103 14.88 -1.42 6.13
N VAL A 104 14.81 -2.67 5.66
CA VAL A 104 15.29 -3.04 4.32
C VAL A 104 14.52 -2.29 3.24
N SER A 105 13.20 -2.18 3.37
CA SER A 105 12.35 -1.52 2.37
C SER A 105 12.54 -0.02 2.32
N LEU A 106 12.70 0.62 3.49
CA LEU A 106 13.01 2.05 3.58
C LEU A 106 14.40 2.37 3.01
N ASN A 107 15.40 1.51 3.24
CA ASN A 107 16.75 1.66 2.70
C ASN A 107 16.79 1.67 1.16
N ILE A 108 15.86 0.97 0.51
CA ILE A 108 15.72 0.97 -0.96
C ILE A 108 14.69 1.98 -1.47
N GLY A 109 14.19 2.87 -0.59
CA GLY A 109 13.40 4.04 -0.96
C GLY A 109 11.88 3.91 -0.83
N ALA A 110 11.35 2.91 -0.12
CA ALA A 110 9.92 2.84 0.16
C ALA A 110 9.48 4.09 0.93
N ARG A 111 8.27 4.60 0.66
CA ARG A 111 7.78 5.86 1.25
C ARG A 111 6.61 5.70 2.20
N VAL A 112 5.89 4.59 2.13
CA VAL A 112 4.71 4.36 2.97
C VAL A 112 4.82 2.99 3.62
N VAL A 113 4.59 2.92 4.93
CA VAL A 113 4.42 1.67 5.67
C VAL A 113 3.02 1.64 6.26
N TRP A 114 2.28 0.60 5.90
CA TRP A 114 0.96 0.33 6.40
C TRP A 114 1.06 -0.63 7.58
N MET A 115 0.51 -0.25 8.71
CA MET A 115 0.16 -1.18 9.79
C MET A 115 -0.74 -2.30 9.24
N PRO A 116 -0.92 -3.42 9.98
CA PRO A 116 -1.61 -4.60 9.47
C PRO A 116 -2.92 -4.24 8.77
N THR A 117 -3.16 -4.87 7.62
CA THR A 117 -4.34 -4.66 6.80
C THR A 117 -5.26 -5.87 6.87
N PHE A 118 -5.13 -6.85 5.97
CA PHE A 118 -6.01 -8.01 6.05
C PHE A 118 -5.72 -8.89 7.27
N ASP A 119 -4.50 -8.81 7.81
CA ASP A 119 -4.12 -9.56 9.00
C ASP A 119 -4.32 -8.79 10.29
N ALA A 120 -4.80 -7.55 10.27
CA ALA A 120 -5.22 -6.88 11.50
C ALA A 120 -6.30 -7.70 12.23
N ALA A 121 -6.19 -7.80 13.56
CA ALA A 121 -7.18 -8.47 14.40
C ALA A 121 -8.59 -7.92 14.16
N ASN A 122 -8.70 -6.59 14.01
CA ASN A 122 -9.94 -5.88 13.66
C ASN A 122 -10.49 -6.23 12.27
N SER A 123 -9.62 -6.39 11.26
CA SER A 123 -10.04 -6.81 9.91
C SER A 123 -10.56 -8.24 9.94
N ARG A 124 -9.82 -9.15 10.58
CA ARG A 124 -10.19 -10.57 10.65
C ARG A 124 -11.44 -10.84 11.47
N GLY A 125 -11.65 -10.11 12.55
CA GLY A 125 -12.88 -10.20 13.34
C GLY A 125 -14.14 -9.88 12.51
N ARG A 126 -14.01 -9.09 11.44
CA ARG A 126 -15.11 -8.68 10.56
C ARG A 126 -15.23 -9.51 9.29
N SER A 127 -14.10 -9.89 8.69
CA SER A 127 -14.06 -10.44 7.34
C SER A 127 -13.48 -11.86 7.25
N GLY A 128 -13.03 -12.43 8.37
CA GLY A 128 -12.42 -13.75 8.42
C GLY A 128 -10.95 -13.76 8.01
N HIS A 129 -10.40 -14.95 7.79
CA HIS A 129 -9.00 -15.14 7.43
C HIS A 129 -8.82 -14.99 5.92
N PHE A 130 -7.98 -14.03 5.50
CA PHE A 130 -7.58 -13.87 4.11
C PHE A 130 -6.21 -14.48 3.88
N PHE A 131 -6.19 -15.69 3.30
CA PHE A 131 -5.03 -16.42 2.75
C PHE A 131 -3.88 -16.79 3.71
N SER A 132 -3.54 -15.94 4.68
CA SER A 132 -2.49 -16.13 5.67
C SER A 132 -2.95 -17.01 6.84
N LYS A 133 -1.99 -17.69 7.48
CA LYS A 133 -2.24 -18.69 8.53
C LYS A 133 -1.94 -18.21 9.96
N GLY A 134 -1.16 -17.13 10.12
CA GLY A 134 -0.86 -16.55 11.44
C GLY A 134 -2.13 -15.99 12.10
N PRO A 135 -2.14 -15.61 13.40
CA PRO A 135 -3.30 -15.01 14.06
C PRO A 135 -3.58 -13.56 13.60
N GLY A 136 -4.71 -12.98 14.01
CA GLY A 136 -4.93 -11.55 13.83
C GLY A 136 -3.90 -10.73 14.61
N ILE A 137 -3.32 -9.74 13.94
CA ILE A 137 -2.27 -8.88 14.48
C ILE A 137 -2.91 -7.66 15.13
N SER A 138 -2.61 -7.46 16.41
CA SER A 138 -2.88 -6.20 17.12
C SER A 138 -1.58 -5.43 17.27
N VAL A 139 -1.68 -4.10 17.30
CA VAL A 139 -0.55 -3.22 17.65
C VAL A 139 -0.46 -2.94 19.15
N LEU A 140 -1.46 -3.39 19.91
CA LEU A 140 -1.51 -3.24 21.37
C LEU A 140 -1.27 -4.58 22.08
N ASP A 141 -0.68 -4.49 23.26
CA ASP A 141 -0.64 -5.59 24.21
C ASP A 141 -1.95 -5.72 25.01
N ASN A 142 -2.03 -6.73 25.88
CA ASN A 142 -3.19 -6.97 26.74
C ASN A 142 -3.45 -5.85 27.76
N ALA A 143 -2.50 -4.93 27.97
CA ALA A 143 -2.64 -3.76 28.83
C ALA A 143 -3.03 -2.49 28.05
N GLY A 144 -3.24 -2.60 26.73
CA GLY A 144 -3.58 -1.48 25.85
C GLY A 144 -2.39 -0.57 25.51
N LYS A 145 -1.16 -1.06 25.66
CA LYS A 145 0.05 -0.31 25.27
C LYS A 145 0.56 -0.77 23.91
N LEU A 146 1.18 0.13 23.16
CA LEU A 146 1.85 -0.22 21.91
C LEU A 146 2.89 -1.32 22.13
N LEU A 147 2.92 -2.28 21.21
CA LEU A 147 3.95 -3.32 21.20
C LEU A 147 5.33 -2.69 20.95
N PRO A 148 6.42 -3.25 21.52
CA PRO A 148 7.77 -2.75 21.29
C PRO A 148 8.14 -2.60 19.81
N ALA A 149 7.74 -3.56 18.97
CA ALA A 149 7.97 -3.50 17.52
C ALA A 149 7.34 -2.26 16.86
N CYS A 150 6.21 -1.76 17.37
CA CYS A 150 5.60 -0.54 16.85
C CYS A 150 6.50 0.68 17.11
N HIS A 151 7.16 0.74 18.28
CA HIS A 151 8.13 1.81 18.55
C HIS A 151 9.32 1.76 17.59
N ASP A 152 9.89 0.57 17.38
CA ASP A 152 11.01 0.39 16.44
C ASP A 152 10.61 0.83 15.01
N ILE A 153 9.41 0.44 14.56
CA ILE A 153 8.88 0.83 13.26
C ILE A 153 8.69 2.35 13.17
N LEU A 154 8.12 3.00 14.19
CA LEU A 154 7.91 4.45 14.21
C LEU A 154 9.23 5.21 14.18
N ASP A 155 10.25 4.74 14.91
CA ASP A 155 11.60 5.32 14.88
C ASP A 155 12.25 5.18 13.49
N LEU A 156 12.07 4.03 12.83
CA LEU A 156 12.53 3.82 11.45
C LEU A 156 11.82 4.76 10.47
N LEU A 157 10.51 4.92 10.57
CA LEU A 157 9.75 5.84 9.71
C LEU A 157 10.22 7.28 9.90
N ARG A 158 10.42 7.70 11.14
CA ARG A 158 10.96 9.01 11.48
C ARG A 158 12.35 9.22 10.87
N ALA A 159 13.23 8.23 10.96
CA ALA A 159 14.60 8.32 10.45
C ALA A 159 14.66 8.44 8.92
N HIS A 160 13.65 7.94 8.19
CA HIS A 160 13.61 7.94 6.73
C HIS A 160 12.63 8.96 6.12
N ASP A 161 12.01 9.81 6.96
CA ASP A 161 10.93 10.73 6.55
C ASP A 161 9.81 10.01 5.78
N ALA A 162 9.41 8.85 6.30
CA ALA A 162 8.44 7.97 5.68
C ALA A 162 7.05 8.11 6.32
N VAL A 163 6.02 7.82 5.53
CA VAL A 163 4.62 7.93 5.94
C VAL A 163 4.17 6.68 6.67
N LEU A 164 3.59 6.89 7.85
CA LEU A 164 2.81 5.88 8.55
C LEU A 164 1.38 5.87 7.98
N ALA A 165 0.88 4.68 7.66
CA ALA A 165 -0.54 4.46 7.40
C ALA A 165 -1.12 3.44 8.37
N SER A 166 -2.30 3.72 8.94
CA SER A 166 -2.91 2.91 10.00
C SER A 166 -3.41 1.54 9.53
N GLY A 167 -3.53 1.31 8.22
CA GLY A 167 -4.02 0.05 7.70
C GLY A 167 -5.46 -0.22 8.14
N HIS A 168 -5.74 -1.43 8.63
CA HIS A 168 -7.09 -1.84 9.05
C HIS A 168 -7.18 -2.18 10.55
N ILE A 169 -6.23 -1.70 11.35
CA ILE A 169 -6.28 -1.81 12.82
C ILE A 169 -7.53 -1.13 13.38
N ALA A 170 -7.88 -1.41 14.63
CA ALA A 170 -9.05 -0.85 15.27
C ALA A 170 -8.92 0.68 15.51
N PRO A 171 -10.05 1.40 15.72
CA PRO A 171 -10.00 2.84 15.97
C PRO A 171 -9.19 3.24 17.21
N ASP A 172 -9.28 2.47 18.29
CA ASP A 172 -8.49 2.66 19.53
C ASP A 172 -7.01 2.40 19.31
N GLU A 173 -6.67 1.35 18.55
CA GLU A 173 -5.30 1.07 18.09
C GLU A 173 -4.73 2.22 17.25
N THR A 174 -5.56 2.81 16.37
CA THR A 174 -5.16 3.95 15.54
C THR A 174 -4.88 5.18 16.40
N LEU A 175 -5.73 5.46 17.41
CA LEU A 175 -5.51 6.58 18.32
C LEU A 175 -4.27 6.41 19.19
N ALA A 176 -3.92 5.18 19.55
CA ALA A 176 -2.70 4.90 20.32
C ALA A 176 -1.41 5.09 19.50
N LEU A 177 -1.49 5.02 18.16
CA LEU A 177 -0.35 5.25 17.26
C LEU A 177 -0.06 6.72 16.94
N LEU A 178 -1.04 7.61 17.14
CA LEU A 178 -0.95 9.05 16.84
C LEU A 178 -0.46 9.85 18.05
#